data_AF-A0A1F3VJC4-F1
#
_entry.id   AF-A0A1F3VJC4-F1
#
_cell.length_a   1.000
_cell.length_b   1.000
_cell.length_c   1.000
_cell.angle_alpha   90.00
_cell.angle_beta   90.00
_cell.angle_gamma   90.00
#
_symmetry.space_group_name_H-M   'P 1'
#
loop_
_entity.id
_entity.type
_entity.pdbx_description
1 polymer ?
#
loop_
_entity_poly.entity_id
_entity_poly.type
_entity_poly.pdbx_seq_one_letter_code
_entity_poly.pdbx_strand_id
1 'polypeptide(L)'
;MRSIIGLLFLGMLLSLNAEAVYLRYCPNLGNTFSLGFGFCVNNNFSEVSRTLGQGIFLRSCHNTSSHGISMIYEHCINENFSKIANALDHQVFFRFCNNASNHEVSWFFVNCINENFDRLEREL
;
A
#
# COMPACT_ATOMS: atom_id res chain seq x y z
N MET A 1 -39.86 -15.47 -25.55
CA MET A 1 -38.79 -16.26 -24.89
C MET A 1 -37.46 -16.29 -25.67
N ARG A 2 -37.10 -15.26 -26.46
CA ARG A 2 -35.79 -15.18 -27.14
C ARG A 2 -34.83 -14.12 -26.58
N SER A 3 -35.33 -13.25 -25.69
CA SER A 3 -34.57 -12.07 -25.22
C SER A 3 -33.87 -12.26 -23.87
N ILE A 4 -34.17 -13.33 -23.12
CA ILE A 4 -33.62 -13.57 -21.78
C ILE A 4 -32.23 -14.25 -21.87
N ILE A 5 -32.00 -15.04 -22.91
CA ILE A 5 -30.75 -15.79 -23.10
C ILE A 5 -29.56 -14.85 -23.37
N GLY A 6 -29.80 -13.72 -24.07
CA GLY A 6 -28.75 -12.71 -24.32
C GLY A 6 -28.30 -11.95 -23.07
N LEU A 7 -29.20 -11.71 -22.11
CA LEU A 7 -28.89 -11.04 -20.83
C LEU A 7 -28.11 -11.94 -19.87
N LEU A 8 -28.37 -13.26 -19.90
CA LEU A 8 -27.62 -14.24 -19.11
C LEU A 8 -26.18 -14.43 -19.59
N PHE A 9 -25.95 -14.35 -20.91
CA PHE A 9 -24.59 -14.40 -21.47
C PHE A 9 -23.78 -13.12 -21.21
N LEU A 10 -24.44 -11.95 -21.15
CA LEU A 10 -23.77 -10.69 -20.81
C LEU A 10 -23.41 -10.61 -19.32
N GLY A 11 -24.19 -11.25 -18.44
CA GLY A 11 -23.93 -11.32 -17.00
C GLY A 11 -22.75 -12.23 -16.61
N MET A 12 -22.46 -13.29 -17.38
CA MET A 12 -21.34 -14.20 -17.10
C MET A 12 -19.97 -13.69 -17.55
N LEU A 13 -19.91 -12.71 -18.46
CA LEU A 13 -18.65 -12.13 -18.91
C LEU A 13 -18.08 -11.06 -17.96
N LEU A 14 -18.87 -10.62 -16.97
CA LEU A 14 -18.46 -9.64 -15.96
C LEU A 14 -17.86 -10.26 -14.70
N SER A 15 -17.74 -11.59 -14.63
CA SER A 15 -16.90 -12.28 -13.65
C SER A 15 -15.41 -12.17 -14.04
N LEU A 16 -14.95 -10.95 -14.34
CA LEU A 16 -13.53 -10.65 -14.41
C LEU A 16 -12.96 -10.92 -13.02
N ASN A 17 -11.98 -11.81 -12.96
CA ASN A 17 -11.31 -12.27 -11.76
C ASN A 17 -10.87 -11.08 -10.91
N ALA A 18 -11.63 -10.75 -9.86
CA ALA A 18 -11.12 -9.93 -8.77
C ALA A 18 -10.13 -10.81 -8.00
N GLU A 19 -8.86 -10.81 -8.44
CA GLU A 19 -7.78 -11.37 -7.65
C GLU A 19 -7.60 -10.47 -6.43
N ALA A 20 -8.12 -10.91 -5.29
CA ALA A 20 -7.95 -10.20 -4.04
C ALA A 20 -6.46 -9.99 -3.76
N VAL A 21 -6.04 -8.75 -3.55
CA VAL A 21 -4.68 -8.44 -3.13
C VAL A 21 -4.54 -8.76 -1.66
N TYR A 22 -3.45 -9.42 -1.28
CA TYR A 22 -3.14 -9.66 0.13
C TYR A 22 -1.86 -8.92 0.52
N LEU A 23 -2.01 -7.87 1.31
CA LEU A 23 -0.90 -7.06 1.79
C LEU A 23 -0.46 -7.57 3.16
N ARG A 24 0.86 -7.61 3.37
CA ARG A 24 1.41 -8.18 4.60
C ARG A 24 1.49 -7.13 5.68
N TYR A 25 1.12 -7.49 6.90
CA TYR A 25 1.49 -6.70 8.08
C TYR A 25 3.03 -6.65 8.21
N CYS A 26 3.56 -5.45 8.36
CA CYS A 26 5.00 -5.17 8.43
C CYS A 26 5.40 -4.76 9.84
N PRO A 27 5.91 -5.71 10.67
CA PRO A 27 6.40 -5.40 12.00
C PRO A 27 7.77 -4.74 11.95
N ASN A 28 8.03 -3.80 12.87
CA ASN A 28 9.37 -3.37 13.23
C ASN A 28 9.67 -3.85 14.65
N LEU A 29 10.44 -4.93 14.78
CA LEU A 29 10.77 -5.51 16.08
C LEU A 29 11.93 -4.72 16.71
N GLY A 30 11.61 -3.91 17.72
CA GLY A 30 12.55 -3.04 18.43
C GLY A 30 12.38 -1.57 18.09
N ASN A 31 13.26 -0.75 18.66
CA ASN A 31 13.16 0.71 18.58
C ASN A 31 13.99 1.29 17.43
N THR A 32 14.78 0.48 16.73
CA THR A 32 15.55 0.91 15.56
C THR A 32 14.92 0.40 14.28
N PHE A 33 15.26 1.02 13.15
CA PHE A 33 14.76 0.58 11.86
C PHE A 33 15.31 -0.80 11.50
N SER A 34 14.42 -1.77 11.38
CA SER A 34 14.77 -3.11 10.93
C SER A 34 14.72 -3.21 9.40
N LEU A 35 15.70 -3.87 8.81
CA LEU A 35 15.70 -4.13 7.36
C LEU A 35 14.47 -4.94 6.94
N GLY A 36 14.03 -5.88 7.79
CA GLY A 36 12.83 -6.69 7.56
C GLY A 36 11.56 -5.84 7.42
N PHE A 37 11.40 -4.81 8.25
CA PHE A 37 10.31 -3.85 8.10
C PHE A 37 10.37 -3.14 6.74
N GLY A 38 11.54 -2.59 6.37
CA GLY A 38 11.72 -1.92 5.09
C GLY A 38 11.44 -2.81 3.87
N PHE A 39 11.90 -4.06 3.89
CA PHE A 39 11.62 -5.02 2.83
C PHE A 39 10.14 -5.38 2.73
N CYS A 40 9.47 -5.60 3.86
CA CYS A 40 8.04 -5.88 3.88
C CYS A 40 7.24 -4.74 3.25
N VAL A 41 7.51 -3.50 3.66
CA VAL A 41 6.81 -2.32 3.13
C VAL A 41 7.02 -2.16 1.63
N ASN A 42 8.26 -2.34 1.15
CA ASN A 42 8.56 -2.25 -0.29
C ASN A 42 7.92 -3.39 -1.09
N ASN A 43 7.82 -4.60 -0.52
CA ASN A 43 7.11 -5.71 -1.15
C ASN A 43 5.61 -5.42 -1.30
N ASN A 44 4.96 -4.86 -0.27
CA ASN A 44 3.55 -4.46 -0.38
C ASN A 44 3.36 -3.42 -1.49
N PHE A 45 4.19 -2.38 -1.56
CA PHE A 45 4.09 -1.42 -2.67
C PHE A 45 4.37 -2.06 -4.04
N SER A 46 5.32 -2.99 -4.12
CA SER A 46 5.55 -3.73 -5.36
C SER A 46 4.33 -4.55 -5.77
N GLU A 47 3.63 -5.16 -4.82
CA GLU A 47 2.42 -5.95 -5.08
C GLU A 47 1.31 -5.03 -5.60
N VAL A 48 1.04 -3.94 -4.88
CA VAL A 48 0.06 -2.91 -5.30
C VAL A 48 0.34 -2.38 -6.70
N SER A 49 1.62 -2.10 -7.01
CA SER A 49 2.02 -1.63 -8.34
C SER A 49 1.72 -2.66 -9.43
N ARG A 50 1.79 -3.96 -9.12
CA ARG A 50 1.40 -5.03 -10.07
C ARG A 50 -0.11 -5.12 -10.22
N THR A 51 -0.86 -5.04 -9.12
CA THR A 51 -2.33 -5.14 -9.14
C THR A 51 -2.96 -3.99 -9.91
N LEU A 52 -2.54 -2.75 -9.64
CA LEU A 52 -3.08 -1.56 -10.31
C LEU A 52 -2.68 -1.47 -11.80
N GLY A 53 -1.80 -2.34 -12.28
CA GLY A 53 -1.45 -2.48 -13.69
C GLY A 53 -0.39 -1.51 -14.21
N GLN A 54 -0.17 -1.56 -15.52
CA GLN A 54 0.90 -0.84 -16.23
C GLN A 54 0.60 0.66 -16.31
N GLY A 55 0.89 1.40 -15.24
CA GLY A 55 0.75 2.85 -15.23
C GLY A 55 1.22 3.51 -13.94
N ILE A 56 1.11 2.81 -12.81
CA ILE A 56 1.58 3.33 -11.53
C ILE A 56 2.98 2.82 -11.20
N PHE A 57 3.93 3.75 -11.05
CA PHE A 57 5.28 3.46 -10.56
C PHE A 57 5.44 3.92 -9.11
N LEU A 58 5.47 2.94 -8.20
CA LEU A 58 5.74 3.13 -6.78
C LEU A 58 7.24 2.94 -6.53
N ARG A 59 7.86 3.91 -5.84
CA ARG A 59 9.30 3.88 -5.59
C ARG A 59 9.60 2.90 -4.46
N SER A 60 10.73 2.21 -4.53
CA SER A 60 11.29 1.54 -3.36
C SER A 60 11.83 2.58 -2.39
N CYS A 61 11.43 2.51 -1.13
CA CYS A 61 11.82 3.45 -0.09
C CYS A 61 13.01 2.91 0.72
N HIS A 62 14.02 3.74 0.92
CA HIS A 62 15.23 3.38 1.65
C HIS A 62 15.45 4.30 2.85
N ASN A 63 15.58 3.71 4.04
CA ASN A 63 15.87 4.46 5.25
C ASN A 63 17.39 4.68 5.36
N THR A 64 17.77 5.95 5.44
CA THR A 64 19.17 6.38 5.54
C THR A 64 19.58 6.70 6.98
N SER A 65 18.65 6.65 7.93
CA SER A 65 18.92 6.82 9.36
C SER A 65 19.33 5.50 10.01
N SER A 66 20.31 5.54 10.91
CA SER A 66 20.78 4.36 11.66
C SER A 66 19.93 4.02 12.89
N HIS A 67 19.14 4.97 13.39
CA HIS A 67 18.42 4.82 14.66
C HIS A 67 16.90 5.00 14.51
N GLY A 68 16.46 6.00 13.75
CA GLY A 68 15.05 6.29 13.52
C GLY A 68 14.66 6.14 12.05
N ILE A 69 13.66 6.92 11.65
CA ILE A 69 13.26 7.06 10.26
C ILE A 69 13.85 8.35 9.69
N SER A 70 14.47 8.29 8.50
CA SER A 70 14.90 9.49 7.79
C SER A 70 13.72 10.18 7.10
N MET A 71 13.73 11.50 7.04
CA MET A 71 12.71 12.29 6.32
C MET A 71 12.54 11.83 4.86
N ILE A 72 13.61 11.33 4.23
CA ILE A 72 13.57 10.79 2.86
C ILE A 72 12.70 9.51 2.81
N TYR A 73 12.85 8.62 3.80
CA TYR A 73 12.02 7.43 3.88
C TYR A 73 10.55 7.80 4.13
N GLU A 74 10.27 8.66 5.11
CA GLU A 74 8.90 9.12 5.39
C GLU A 74 8.25 9.74 4.15
N HIS A 75 8.97 10.63 3.47
CA HIS A 75 8.47 11.29 2.28
C HIS A 75 8.18 10.28 1.18
N CYS A 76 9.07 9.33 0.94
CA CYS A 76 8.86 8.27 -0.05
C CYS A 76 7.61 7.43 0.24
N ILE A 77 7.39 7.03 1.50
CA ILE A 77 6.20 6.28 1.93
C ILE A 77 4.93 7.06 1.62
N ASN A 78 4.90 8.33 2.03
CA ASN A 78 3.72 9.19 1.83
C ASN A 78 3.48 9.52 0.35
N GLU A 79 4.54 9.72 -0.45
CA GLU A 79 4.43 9.90 -1.90
C GLU A 79 3.80 8.67 -2.56
N ASN A 80 4.20 7.46 -2.17
CA ASN A 80 3.62 6.24 -2.73
C ASN A 80 2.13 6.12 -2.40
N PHE A 81 1.72 6.32 -1.15
CA PHE A 81 0.30 6.32 -0.79
C PHE A 81 -0.49 7.42 -1.52
N SER A 82 0.08 8.61 -1.69
CA SER A 82 -0.54 9.69 -2.46
C SER A 82 -0.74 9.31 -3.93
N LYS A 83 0.27 8.69 -4.56
CA LYS A 83 0.14 8.17 -5.93
C LYS A 83 -0.94 7.10 -6.05
N ILE A 84 -1.04 6.22 -5.06
CA ILE A 84 -2.08 5.19 -5.01
C ILE A 84 -3.46 5.85 -4.90
N ALA A 85 -3.63 6.83 -4.01
CA ALA A 85 -4.89 7.56 -3.90
C ALA A 85 -5.28 8.22 -5.23
N ASN A 86 -4.33 8.81 -5.95
CA ASN A 86 -4.58 9.39 -7.28
C ASN A 86 -4.98 8.33 -8.31
N ALA A 87 -4.36 7.15 -8.28
CA ALA A 87 -4.69 6.05 -9.18
C ALA A 87 -6.07 5.42 -8.89
N LEU A 88 -6.56 5.57 -7.66
CA LEU A 88 -7.91 5.18 -7.23
C LEU A 88 -8.90 6.35 -7.31
N ASP A 89 -8.65 7.35 -8.16
CA ASP A 89 -9.50 8.53 -8.36
C ASP A 89 -9.89 9.25 -7.06
N HIS A 90 -8.99 9.31 -6.08
CA HIS A 90 -9.19 9.92 -4.76
C HIS A 90 -10.35 9.34 -3.94
N GLN A 91 -10.85 8.15 -4.28
CA GLN A 91 -11.91 7.48 -3.50
C GLN A 91 -11.41 7.07 -2.10
N VAL A 92 -10.10 6.87 -1.97
CA VAL A 92 -9.46 6.43 -0.74
C VAL A 92 -8.57 7.53 -0.17
N PHE A 93 -8.76 7.82 1.12
CA PHE A 93 -7.86 8.69 1.87
C PHE A 93 -6.90 7.85 2.72
N PHE A 94 -5.59 8.05 2.51
CA PHE A 94 -4.53 7.48 3.34
C PHE A 94 -4.05 8.51 4.37
N ARG A 95 -3.76 8.02 5.58
CA ARG A 95 -3.19 8.87 6.64
C ARG A 95 -1.76 9.24 6.28
N PHE A 96 -1.37 10.47 6.59
CA PHE A 96 0.02 10.88 6.52
C PHE A 96 0.80 10.23 7.66
N CYS A 97 1.82 9.44 7.34
CA CYS A 97 2.64 8.75 8.34
C CYS A 97 3.91 9.54 8.64
N ASN A 98 4.07 9.90 9.91
CA ASN A 98 5.20 10.67 10.43
C ASN A 98 5.79 9.93 11.63
N ASN A 99 7.12 9.80 11.66
CA ASN A 99 7.87 9.34 12.79
C ASN A 99 8.38 10.53 13.60
N ALA A 100 7.58 11.01 14.55
CA ALA A 100 7.91 12.20 15.35
C ALA A 100 9.20 12.08 16.18
N SER A 101 9.72 10.86 16.37
CA SER A 101 10.99 10.63 17.06
C SER A 101 12.16 10.62 16.08
N ASN A 102 13.22 11.38 16.39
CA ASN A 102 14.43 11.41 15.57
C ASN A 102 15.39 10.24 15.85
N HIS A 103 15.17 9.50 16.94
CA HIS A 103 16.15 8.53 17.47
C HIS A 103 15.62 7.10 17.57
N GLU A 104 14.34 6.89 17.28
CA GLU A 104 13.73 5.58 17.25
C GLU A 104 12.61 5.53 16.23
N VAL A 105 12.26 4.31 15.83
CA VAL A 105 11.06 4.02 15.06
C VAL A 105 9.89 3.90 16.01
N SER A 106 9.00 4.88 15.96
CA SER A 106 7.80 4.93 16.77
C SER A 106 6.80 3.87 16.32
N TRP A 107 6.10 3.27 17.29
CA TRP A 107 4.98 2.39 17.01
C TRP A 107 3.89 3.10 16.20
N PHE A 108 3.64 4.39 16.43
CA PHE A 108 2.66 5.18 15.68
C PHE A 108 2.96 5.23 14.18
N PHE A 109 4.24 5.40 13.80
CA PHE A 109 4.65 5.38 12.41
C PHE A 109 4.41 4.01 11.76
N VAL A 110 4.84 2.94 12.44
CA VAL A 110 4.64 1.55 11.97
C VAL A 110 3.16 1.24 11.83
N ASN A 111 2.35 1.58 12.83
CA ASN A 111 0.91 1.36 12.82
C ASN A 111 0.23 2.14 11.70
N CYS A 112 0.60 3.41 11.49
CA CYS A 112 0.06 4.22 10.40
C CYS A 112 0.26 3.57 9.01
N ILE A 113 1.46 3.04 8.75
CA ILE A 113 1.77 2.37 7.49
C ILE A 113 0.90 1.12 7.32
N ASN A 114 0.80 0.30 8.36
CA ASN A 114 0.00 -0.92 8.31
C ASN A 114 -1.50 -0.61 8.15
N GLU A 115 -2.05 0.36 8.88
CA GLU A 115 -3.45 0.79 8.72
C GLU A 115 -3.76 1.30 7.29
N ASN A 116 -2.81 1.98 6.66
CA ASN A 116 -2.95 2.40 5.27
C ASN A 116 -2.93 1.21 4.31
N PHE A 117 -2.07 0.21 4.52
CA PHE A 117 -2.09 -1.02 3.72
C PHE A 117 -3.37 -1.83 3.95
N ASP A 118 -3.81 -2.00 5.19
CA ASP A 118 -5.09 -2.67 5.50
C ASP A 118 -6.26 -1.95 4.83
N ARG A 119 -6.21 -0.61 4.76
CA ARG A 119 -7.20 0.18 4.03
C ARG A 119 -7.12 -0.09 2.54
N LEU A 120 -5.93 -0.06 1.96
CA LEU A 120 -5.74 -0.30 0.55
C LEU A 120 -6.21 -1.71 0.13
N GLU A 121 -5.92 -2.73 0.94
CA GLU A 121 -6.37 -4.11 0.71
C GLU A 121 -7.90 -4.23 0.63
N ARG A 122 -8.65 -3.38 1.33
CA ARG A 122 -10.13 -3.40 1.26
C ARG A 122 -10.69 -2.72 0.01
N GLU A 123 -9.88 -1.92 -0.67
CA GLU A 123 -10.27 -1.08 -1.81
C GLU A 123 -9.83 -1.69 -3.15
N LEU A 124 -8.87 -2.62 -3.12
CA LEU A 124 -8.41 -3.40 -4.27
C LEU A 124 -9.12 -4.76 -4.33
#